data_AF-A0A8J5XTI2-F1
#
_entry.id   AF-A0A8J5XTI2-F1
#
_cell.length_a   1.000
_cell.length_b   1.000
_cell.length_c   1.000
_cell.angle_alpha   90.00
_cell.angle_beta   90.00
_cell.angle_gamma   90.00
#
_symmetry.space_group_name_H-M   'P 1'
#
loop_
_entity.id
_entity.type
_entity.pdbx_description
1 polymer ?
#
loop_
_entity_poly.entity_id
_entity_poly.type
_entity_poly.pdbx_seq_one_letter_code
_entity_poly.pdbx_strand_id
1 'polypeptide(L)'
;MLAALAAALVAGSAHAAVGAARGVPLACAPPPARLPLAARPSARRAVMSSVPSLAPRRRLDDVGTRVEAGRVTQLVVPAGLEKAALPDYLAGALGESMSTSRKLVRKGAVFVNGLRARCEDPVRPGDKVAILPRVERGTGGGGDGDAPLEPASFWAADAALPPAELLTATREQLGQILGGSGRAALVWECLRRGEDPMGASSVSDRAKGLLTLAGLGVGRAGELSHRTVTRDGTVKLLVRLTDGLEVETVLIPWPERGRTTICVSSQVGCAQACTFCATGRMGRLRSLRAEEIIVQAFFGRRVVRELGMPPLEGVVFMGMGEPADNADEVVAAARALGDDARFRFSRARVTISTVAPTPEAFGQLARAGCVLAWSVHAADDALRRRLVPTTRSSMVELREALRAALLSQPKNARQCMIEVVLIEGVNDRAEDAEAMLAFLEPLVSATRHAKVMVDLIPYNAVDHADAFRKPSFERVRDYQHVLKRGGIFTFVRTTRGDDGDAACGQLATKKMGAAAAGARRAAAEDAKQLAVPARADEQPPA
;
A
#
# COMPACT_ATOMS: atom_id res chain seq x y z
N MET A 1 -7.84 -41.25 -33.46
CA MET A 1 -8.14 -41.14 -32.01
C MET A 1 -8.04 -39.69 -31.55
N LEU A 2 -8.78 -38.84 -32.25
CA LEU A 2 -9.07 -37.43 -32.01
C LEU A 2 -10.45 -37.29 -32.67
N ALA A 3 -11.42 -36.69 -31.97
CA ALA A 3 -12.87 -36.65 -32.25
C ALA A 3 -13.73 -37.72 -31.55
N ALA A 4 -13.96 -37.55 -30.24
CA ALA A 4 -15.16 -38.03 -29.54
C ALA A 4 -15.17 -37.50 -28.09
N LEU A 5 -15.53 -36.22 -27.88
CA LEU A 5 -16.00 -35.69 -26.57
C LEU A 5 -16.42 -34.21 -26.73
N ALA A 6 -17.39 -33.99 -27.61
CA ALA A 6 -18.15 -32.76 -27.68
C ALA A 6 -19.62 -33.13 -27.96
N ALA A 7 -20.40 -33.32 -26.89
CA ALA A 7 -21.87 -33.19 -26.81
C ALA A 7 -22.43 -34.02 -25.64
N ALA A 8 -22.64 -33.39 -24.48
CA ALA A 8 -23.62 -33.84 -23.47
C ALA A 8 -23.79 -32.79 -22.36
N LEU A 9 -24.17 -31.55 -22.70
CA LEU A 9 -24.65 -30.58 -21.71
C LEU A 9 -25.76 -29.71 -22.32
N VAL A 10 -26.94 -30.30 -22.52
CA VAL A 10 -28.22 -29.57 -22.53
C VAL A 10 -29.31 -30.49 -21.95
N ALA A 11 -30.12 -29.91 -21.05
CA ALA A 11 -31.42 -30.35 -20.52
C ALA A 11 -31.45 -31.42 -19.41
N GLY A 12 -32.05 -31.05 -18.27
CA GLY A 12 -32.34 -31.96 -17.17
C GLY A 12 -32.82 -31.22 -15.92
N SER A 13 -34.03 -30.68 -16.00
CA SER A 13 -34.76 -29.87 -15.03
C SER A 13 -35.06 -30.52 -13.66
N ALA A 14 -35.31 -29.63 -12.70
CA ALA A 14 -35.83 -29.87 -11.36
C ALA A 14 -37.06 -30.77 -11.27
N HIS A 15 -37.22 -31.47 -10.14
CA HIS A 15 -38.47 -31.53 -9.36
C HIS A 15 -38.20 -31.92 -7.90
N ALA A 16 -39.02 -31.33 -7.02
CA ALA A 16 -38.95 -31.36 -5.57
C ALA A 16 -39.55 -32.63 -4.95
N ALA A 17 -39.18 -32.92 -3.70
CA ALA A 17 -40.01 -33.69 -2.78
C ALA A 17 -39.88 -33.15 -1.35
N VAL A 18 -41.04 -32.76 -0.82
CA VAL A 18 -41.33 -32.33 0.55
C VAL A 18 -41.41 -33.56 1.45
N GLY A 19 -40.87 -33.49 2.67
CA GLY A 19 -41.06 -34.50 3.70
C GLY A 19 -40.79 -33.94 5.09
N ALA A 20 -41.85 -33.60 5.81
CA ALA A 20 -41.83 -33.13 7.18
C ALA A 20 -41.62 -34.29 8.17
N ALA A 21 -40.79 -34.09 9.20
CA ALA A 21 -40.81 -34.88 10.43
C ALA A 21 -40.32 -34.04 11.62
N ARG A 22 -40.94 -34.31 12.78
CA ARG A 22 -41.07 -33.46 13.97
C ARG A 22 -39.87 -33.52 14.92
N GLY A 23 -39.52 -32.36 15.46
CA GLY A 23 -39.29 -32.02 16.88
C GLY A 23 -38.61 -33.00 17.85
N VAL A 24 -37.41 -32.61 18.32
CA VAL A 24 -36.89 -32.92 19.67
C VAL A 24 -36.14 -31.67 20.18
N PRO A 25 -36.37 -31.18 21.41
CA PRO A 25 -35.71 -29.98 21.93
C PRO A 25 -34.36 -30.33 22.57
N LEU A 26 -33.28 -29.63 22.18
CA LEU A 26 -31.99 -29.66 22.86
C LEU A 26 -31.91 -28.49 23.84
N ALA A 27 -31.79 -28.83 25.13
CA ALA A 27 -31.65 -27.90 26.24
C ALA A 27 -30.26 -27.22 26.23
N CYS A 28 -30.25 -25.89 26.41
CA CYS A 28 -29.06 -25.09 26.60
C CYS A 28 -28.48 -25.25 28.02
N ALA A 29 -27.18 -25.52 28.12
CA ALA A 29 -26.41 -25.48 29.36
C ALA A 29 -26.01 -24.03 29.73
N PRO A 30 -25.92 -23.66 31.03
CA PRO A 30 -25.55 -22.33 31.48
C PRO A 30 -24.03 -22.09 31.48
N PRO A 31 -23.56 -20.82 31.45
CA PRO A 31 -22.14 -20.45 31.34
C PRO A 31 -21.39 -20.58 32.69
N PRO A 32 -20.06 -20.81 32.68
CA PRO A 32 -19.27 -20.93 33.91
C PRO A 32 -18.95 -19.57 34.56
N ALA A 33 -18.85 -19.62 35.89
CA ALA A 33 -18.68 -18.49 36.81
C ALA A 33 -17.30 -17.80 36.76
N ARG A 34 -17.29 -16.51 37.12
CA ARG A 34 -16.12 -15.64 37.26
C ARG A 34 -15.29 -16.00 38.52
N LEU A 35 -13.97 -16.08 38.38
CA LEU A 35 -13.02 -16.11 39.50
C LEU A 35 -12.49 -14.69 39.82
N PRO A 36 -12.21 -14.36 41.11
CA PRO A 36 -11.94 -12.99 41.56
C PRO A 36 -10.47 -12.55 41.42
N LEU A 37 -10.27 -11.23 41.32
CA LEU A 37 -8.97 -10.55 41.33
C LEU A 37 -8.27 -10.70 42.68
N ALA A 38 -6.99 -11.11 42.66
CA ALA A 38 -6.08 -11.02 43.80
C ALA A 38 -5.15 -9.81 43.67
N ALA A 39 -5.07 -9.03 44.75
CA ALA A 39 -4.27 -7.82 44.91
C ALA A 39 -2.75 -8.10 44.89
N ARG A 40 -1.97 -7.17 44.33
CA ARG A 40 -0.50 -7.13 44.46
C ARG A 40 -0.10 -6.10 45.52
N PRO A 41 0.75 -6.43 46.51
CA PRO A 41 1.28 -5.43 47.43
C PRO A 41 2.52 -4.74 46.85
N SER A 42 2.66 -3.48 47.26
CA SER A 42 3.77 -2.56 47.04
C SER A 42 5.00 -2.90 47.88
N ALA A 43 6.20 -2.75 47.33
CA ALA A 43 7.39 -2.45 48.13
C ALA A 43 8.45 -1.68 47.31
N ARG A 44 8.73 -0.45 47.76
CA ARG A 44 9.91 0.36 47.42
C ARG A 44 11.02 0.08 48.45
N ARG A 45 12.26 -0.12 48.01
CA ARG A 45 13.55 0.25 48.68
C ARG A 45 14.69 -0.09 47.70
N ALA A 46 15.42 0.87 47.13
CA ALA A 46 16.57 1.62 47.67
C ALA A 46 17.94 0.91 47.44
N VAL A 47 18.56 1.27 46.29
CA VAL A 47 19.98 1.60 45.99
C VAL A 47 21.08 1.17 46.98
N MET A 48 22.12 0.46 46.49
CA MET A 48 23.53 0.97 46.43
C MET A 48 24.55 -0.06 45.89
N SER A 49 25.38 0.44 44.97
CA SER A 49 26.80 0.15 44.67
C SER A 49 27.29 -1.30 44.49
N SER A 50 27.61 -1.64 43.23
CA SER A 50 28.96 -2.08 42.85
C SER A 50 29.07 -2.05 41.32
N VAL A 51 29.95 -1.19 40.79
CA VAL A 51 30.37 -1.22 39.39
C VAL A 51 31.47 -2.28 39.27
N PRO A 52 31.32 -3.36 38.49
CA PRO A 52 32.43 -4.25 38.23
C PRO A 52 33.36 -3.58 37.22
N SER A 53 34.61 -3.44 37.65
CA SER A 53 35.80 -3.13 36.84
C SER A 53 35.78 -3.88 35.49
N LEU A 54 35.86 -3.12 34.39
CA LEU A 54 36.02 -3.64 33.03
C LEU A 54 37.51 -3.86 32.74
N ALA A 55 37.92 -5.13 32.67
CA ALA A 55 39.14 -5.58 32.02
C ALA A 55 38.85 -6.87 31.22
N PRO A 56 39.62 -7.25 30.17
CA PRO A 56 40.35 -6.45 29.19
C PRO A 56 39.55 -6.34 27.86
N ARG A 57 40.07 -5.56 26.90
CA ARG A 57 39.50 -5.38 25.54
C ARG A 57 39.09 -6.73 24.91
N ARG A 58 37.79 -6.96 24.75
CA ARG A 58 37.29 -8.05 23.90
C ARG A 58 37.67 -7.75 22.45
N ARG A 59 38.21 -8.74 21.75
CA ARG A 59 38.43 -8.64 20.30
C ARG A 59 37.07 -8.60 19.60
N LEU A 60 37.02 -7.94 18.45
CA LEU A 60 35.81 -7.76 17.62
C LEU A 60 35.07 -9.08 17.32
N ASP A 61 35.76 -10.21 17.40
CA ASP A 61 35.22 -11.54 17.10
C ASP A 61 34.19 -12.05 18.14
N ASP A 62 34.10 -11.45 19.33
CA ASP A 62 33.13 -11.84 20.38
C ASP A 62 31.83 -11.02 20.37
N VAL A 63 31.70 -10.08 19.43
CA VAL A 63 30.54 -9.21 19.29
C VAL A 63 29.85 -9.58 18.00
N GLY A 64 28.56 -9.94 18.05
CA GLY A 64 27.76 -10.22 16.86
C GLY A 64 27.82 -9.03 15.89
N THR A 65 28.74 -9.10 14.94
CA THR A 65 29.11 -8.03 14.02
C THR A 65 29.09 -8.62 12.62
N ARG A 66 28.42 -7.92 11.70
CA ARG A 66 28.52 -8.26 10.27
C ARG A 66 29.49 -7.30 9.62
N VAL A 67 30.53 -7.84 8.99
CA VAL A 67 31.55 -7.05 8.29
C VAL A 67 31.44 -7.34 6.79
N GLU A 68 31.19 -6.32 5.97
CA GLU A 68 31.18 -6.41 4.51
C GLU A 68 32.19 -5.42 3.94
N ALA A 69 33.03 -5.89 3.00
CA ALA A 69 34.14 -5.10 2.41
C ALA A 69 35.03 -4.40 3.47
N GLY A 70 35.30 -5.09 4.59
CA GLY A 70 36.14 -4.58 5.68
C GLY A 70 35.48 -3.54 6.59
N ARG A 71 34.14 -3.38 6.56
CA ARG A 71 33.41 -2.42 7.41
C ARG A 71 32.21 -3.06 8.10
N VAL A 72 31.98 -2.69 9.36
CA VAL A 72 30.87 -3.18 10.19
C VAL A 72 29.55 -2.57 9.70
N THR A 73 28.63 -3.41 9.20
CA THR A 73 27.31 -3.00 8.70
C THR A 73 26.17 -3.26 9.69
N GLN A 74 26.39 -4.18 10.64
CA GLN A 74 25.46 -4.49 11.72
C GLN A 74 26.21 -4.77 13.02
N LEU A 75 25.64 -4.30 14.14
CA LEU A 75 26.19 -4.50 15.48
C LEU A 75 25.05 -4.90 16.43
N VAL A 76 25.22 -6.00 17.15
CA VAL A 76 24.32 -6.40 18.23
C VAL A 76 24.65 -5.60 19.50
N VAL A 77 23.65 -4.94 20.06
CA VAL A 77 23.72 -4.16 21.31
C VAL A 77 23.06 -4.96 22.44
N PRO A 78 23.74 -5.16 23.59
CA PRO A 78 23.21 -5.94 24.70
C PRO A 78 21.89 -5.43 25.25
N ALA A 79 21.00 -6.36 25.62
CA ALA A 79 19.80 -6.06 26.39
C ALA A 79 20.16 -5.33 27.71
N GLY A 80 19.57 -4.16 27.96
CA GLY A 80 19.77 -3.40 29.21
C GLY A 80 20.88 -2.35 29.19
N LEU A 81 21.59 -2.16 28.07
CA LEU A 81 22.52 -1.04 27.93
C LEU A 81 21.78 0.31 28.00
N GLU A 82 22.15 1.15 28.96
CA GLU A 82 21.57 2.49 29.09
C GLU A 82 21.97 3.38 27.91
N LYS A 83 21.05 4.25 27.47
CA LYS A 83 21.27 5.14 26.32
C LYS A 83 22.50 6.05 26.50
N ALA A 84 22.81 6.42 27.74
CA ALA A 84 23.99 7.23 28.08
C ALA A 84 25.32 6.49 27.85
N ALA A 85 25.34 5.16 28.00
CA ALA A 85 26.52 4.31 27.83
C ALA A 85 26.72 3.83 26.37
N LEU A 86 25.76 4.13 25.48
CA LEU A 86 25.79 3.71 24.08
C LEU A 86 27.00 4.26 23.30
N PRO A 87 27.44 5.53 23.45
CA PRO A 87 28.62 6.03 22.76
C PRO A 87 29.91 5.32 23.17
N ASP A 88 30.07 5.01 24.46
CA ASP A 88 31.25 4.31 24.98
C ASP A 88 31.29 2.86 24.47
N TYR A 89 30.13 2.19 24.44
CA TYR A 89 29.98 0.86 23.86
C TYR A 89 30.36 0.84 22.37
N LEU A 90 29.87 1.80 21.59
CA LEU A 90 30.19 1.90 20.15
C LEU A 90 31.67 2.20 19.90
N ALA A 91 32.29 3.08 20.72
CA ALA A 91 33.72 3.38 20.60
C ALA A 91 34.58 2.13 20.88
N GLY A 92 34.22 1.36 21.90
CA GLY A 92 34.90 0.10 22.23
C GLY A 92 34.69 -0.99 21.17
N ALA A 93 33.45 -1.17 20.68
CA ALA A 93 33.10 -2.23 19.74
C ALA A 93 33.59 -1.97 18.30
N LEU A 94 33.61 -0.70 17.87
CA LEU A 94 34.00 -0.32 16.51
C LEU A 94 35.46 0.15 16.41
N GLY A 95 36.14 0.37 17.55
CA GLY A 95 37.48 0.96 17.58
C GLY A 95 37.51 2.43 17.12
N GLU A 96 36.37 3.12 17.16
CA GLU A 96 36.20 4.49 16.66
C GLU A 96 36.35 5.53 17.78
N SER A 97 36.60 6.80 17.41
CA SER A 97 36.75 7.87 18.40
C SER A 97 35.43 8.22 19.10
N MET A 98 35.50 8.68 20.35
CA MET A 98 34.33 9.08 21.13
C MET A 98 33.47 10.17 20.47
N SER A 99 34.08 11.05 19.67
CA SER A 99 33.34 12.08 18.94
C SER A 99 32.52 11.48 17.79
N THR A 100 33.08 10.50 17.07
CA THR A 100 32.40 9.73 16.02
C THR A 100 31.22 8.94 16.60
N SER A 101 31.43 8.22 17.72
CA SER A 101 30.37 7.44 18.38
C SER A 101 29.20 8.30 18.86
N ARG A 102 29.48 9.48 19.44
CA ARG A 102 28.43 10.44 19.84
C ARG A 102 27.66 10.99 18.64
N LYS A 103 28.33 11.26 17.52
CA LYS A 103 27.68 11.71 16.26
C LYS A 103 26.73 10.64 15.72
N LEU A 104 27.12 9.36 15.73
CA LEU A 104 26.25 8.25 15.32
C LEU A 104 24.98 8.17 16.17
N VAL A 105 25.12 8.26 17.50
CA VAL A 105 23.96 8.27 18.41
C VAL A 105 23.05 9.48 18.17
N ARG A 106 23.62 10.67 17.92
CA ARG A 106 22.86 11.91 17.69
C ARG A 106 22.12 11.92 16.34
N LYS A 107 22.70 11.32 15.30
CA LYS A 107 22.09 11.23 13.96
C LYS A 107 21.00 10.15 13.84
N GLY A 108 20.61 9.50 14.95
CA GLY A 108 19.54 8.50 14.95
C GLY A 108 19.93 7.16 14.31
N ALA A 109 21.23 6.87 14.20
CA ALA A 109 21.77 5.64 13.58
C ALA A 109 21.47 4.33 14.34
N VAL A 110 20.54 4.35 15.30
CA VAL A 110 20.20 3.19 16.13
C VAL A 110 18.68 3.09 16.17
N PHE A 111 18.10 2.61 15.07
CA PHE A 111 16.72 2.16 15.05
C PHE A 111 16.67 0.74 15.59
N VAL A 112 15.98 0.59 16.72
CA VAL A 112 15.64 -0.71 17.32
C VAL A 112 14.20 -1.00 16.91
N ASN A 113 13.99 -2.03 16.09
CA ASN A 113 12.91 -3.00 16.24
C ASN A 113 12.89 -4.06 15.13
N GLY A 114 12.85 -5.34 15.55
CA GLY A 114 12.07 -6.38 14.87
C GLY A 114 12.60 -6.94 13.55
N LEU A 115 13.90 -7.26 13.44
CA LEU A 115 14.46 -7.93 12.27
C LEU A 115 15.33 -9.13 12.68
N ARG A 116 15.01 -10.34 12.20
CA ARG A 116 15.90 -11.51 12.35
C ARG A 116 17.14 -11.30 11.47
N ALA A 117 18.27 -10.95 12.08
CA ALA A 117 19.56 -11.02 11.43
C ALA A 117 19.93 -12.49 11.19
N ARG A 118 20.43 -12.83 9.99
CA ARG A 118 21.33 -13.99 9.85
C ARG A 118 22.66 -13.55 10.44
N CYS A 119 22.80 -13.72 11.75
CA CYS A 119 24.07 -13.64 12.45
C CYS A 119 24.58 -15.08 12.52
N GLU A 120 25.85 -15.31 12.17
CA GLU A 120 26.44 -16.64 12.26
C GLU A 120 26.59 -17.09 13.73
N ASP A 121 26.44 -16.15 14.68
CA ASP A 121 26.35 -16.40 16.12
C ASP A 121 24.96 -16.15 16.72
N PRO A 122 24.55 -16.91 17.75
CA PRO A 122 23.20 -16.84 18.31
C PRO A 122 22.94 -15.53 19.07
N VAL A 123 21.99 -14.72 18.55
CA VAL A 123 21.41 -13.55 19.26
C VAL A 123 20.61 -14.04 20.47
N ARG A 124 20.91 -13.54 21.68
CA ARG A 124 20.21 -13.97 22.90
C ARG A 124 18.85 -13.26 23.03
N PRO A 125 17.85 -13.88 23.67
CA PRO A 125 16.55 -13.24 23.91
C PRO A 125 16.73 -11.91 24.68
N GLY A 126 16.29 -10.80 24.06
CA GLY A 126 16.35 -9.45 24.64
C GLY A 126 17.40 -8.52 24.02
N ASP A 127 18.38 -9.06 23.30
CA ASP A 127 19.41 -8.27 22.61
C ASP A 127 18.80 -7.45 21.46
N LYS A 128 19.38 -6.28 21.20
CA LYS A 128 18.90 -5.32 20.18
C LYS A 128 19.87 -5.27 19.02
N VAL A 129 19.38 -5.24 17.78
CA VAL A 129 20.26 -5.10 16.59
C VAL A 129 20.26 -3.65 16.14
N ALA A 130 21.45 -3.06 15.99
CA ALA A 130 21.64 -1.72 15.44
C ALA A 130 22.16 -1.82 13.99
N ILE A 131 21.54 -1.05 13.08
CA ILE A 131 21.96 -0.90 11.68
C ILE A 131 22.64 0.45 11.55
N LEU A 132 23.93 0.46 11.19
CA LEU A 132 24.70 1.69 11.07
C LEU A 132 24.57 2.26 9.65
N PRO A 133 24.27 3.57 9.49
CA PRO A 133 24.25 4.21 8.18
C PRO A 133 25.68 4.32 7.63
N ARG A 134 25.80 4.30 6.30
CA ARG A 134 27.07 4.54 5.60
C ARG A 134 27.51 5.98 5.86
N VAL A 135 28.56 6.17 6.65
CA VAL A 135 29.28 7.44 6.75
C VAL A 135 30.52 7.30 5.87
N GLU A 136 30.58 8.05 4.77
CA GLU A 136 31.80 8.10 3.97
C GLU A 136 32.91 8.76 4.79
N ARG A 137 34.09 8.15 4.82
CA ARG A 137 35.30 8.81 5.35
C ARG A 137 35.61 9.96 4.41
N GLY A 138 35.13 11.16 4.75
CA GLY A 138 35.63 12.39 4.14
C GLY A 138 37.12 12.49 4.43
N THR A 139 37.93 12.30 3.39
CA THR A 139 39.29 12.85 3.39
C THR A 139 39.14 14.36 3.55
N GLY A 140 39.86 14.92 4.52
CA GLY A 140 39.60 16.23 5.11
C GLY A 140 39.34 17.38 4.12
N GLY A 141 38.36 18.19 4.48
CA GLY A 141 38.03 19.47 3.87
C GLY A 141 36.73 19.98 4.51
N GLY A 142 36.82 21.06 5.28
CA GLY A 142 35.67 21.62 6.00
C GLY A 142 34.60 22.18 5.06
N GLY A 143 33.35 21.83 5.33
CA GLY A 143 32.16 22.36 4.67
C GLY A 143 30.92 21.63 5.19
N ASP A 144 30.16 22.28 6.06
CA ASP A 144 28.83 21.83 6.47
C ASP A 144 27.89 21.92 5.26
N GLY A 145 27.69 20.79 4.58
CA GLY A 145 26.71 20.61 3.53
C GLY A 145 25.96 19.31 3.76
N ASP A 146 24.65 19.41 4.06
CA ASP A 146 23.71 18.30 4.04
C ASP A 146 23.57 17.78 2.60
N ALA A 147 24.44 16.83 2.21
CA ALA A 147 24.23 16.04 1.02
C ALA A 147 23.10 15.02 1.28
N PRO A 148 22.10 14.90 0.39
CA PRO A 148 21.08 13.86 0.50
C PRO A 148 21.74 12.48 0.53
N LEU A 149 21.31 11.64 1.48
CA LEU A 149 21.69 10.23 1.52
C LEU A 149 21.14 9.55 0.26
N GLU A 150 22.02 9.18 -0.67
CA GLU A 150 21.67 8.30 -1.80
C GLU A 150 21.03 7.00 -1.26
N PRO A 151 19.82 6.63 -1.71
CA PRO A 151 19.16 5.44 -1.21
C PRO A 151 19.90 4.20 -1.72
N ALA A 152 20.55 3.50 -0.78
CA ALA A 152 21.26 2.27 -1.06
C ALA A 152 20.34 1.23 -1.72
N SER A 153 20.67 0.84 -2.95
CA SER A 153 20.05 -0.27 -3.67
C SER A 153 20.43 -1.59 -2.99
N PHE A 154 19.58 -2.07 -2.09
CA PHE A 154 19.75 -3.36 -1.44
C PHE A 154 18.91 -4.43 -2.12
N TRP A 155 19.42 -5.06 -3.18
CA TRP A 155 19.23 -6.49 -3.52
C TRP A 155 20.01 -6.85 -4.80
N ALA A 156 20.51 -8.09 -4.83
CA ALA A 156 21.02 -8.75 -6.03
C ALA A 156 19.84 -9.38 -6.79
N ALA A 157 19.94 -9.43 -8.13
CA ALA A 157 18.91 -9.75 -9.12
C ALA A 157 18.22 -11.15 -9.03
N ASP A 158 18.34 -11.89 -7.93
CA ASP A 158 17.91 -13.30 -7.80
C ASP A 158 16.89 -13.54 -6.69
N ALA A 159 15.90 -12.65 -6.53
CA ALA A 159 14.76 -12.95 -5.67
C ALA A 159 13.75 -13.84 -6.40
N ALA A 160 13.48 -15.04 -5.89
CA ALA A 160 12.52 -15.99 -6.48
C ALA A 160 11.19 -15.29 -6.87
N LEU A 161 10.87 -15.34 -8.15
CA LEU A 161 9.74 -14.60 -8.74
C LEU A 161 8.52 -15.51 -8.84
N PRO A 162 7.33 -15.04 -8.46
CA PRO A 162 6.15 -15.88 -8.54
C PRO A 162 5.77 -16.10 -10.01
N PRO A 163 5.41 -17.34 -10.38
CA PRO A 163 4.83 -17.60 -11.68
C PRO A 163 3.55 -16.80 -11.90
N ALA A 164 3.50 -16.03 -12.99
CA ALA A 164 2.38 -15.14 -13.30
C ALA A 164 1.04 -15.88 -13.32
N GLU A 165 1.05 -17.05 -13.94
CA GLU A 165 -0.13 -17.88 -14.14
C GLU A 165 -0.63 -18.50 -12.81
N LEU A 166 0.25 -18.68 -11.81
CA LEU A 166 -0.16 -19.13 -10.47
C LEU A 166 -0.87 -18.04 -9.68
N LEU A 167 -0.52 -16.76 -9.91
CA LEU A 167 -1.13 -15.66 -9.18
C LEU A 167 -2.61 -15.52 -9.50
N THR A 168 -3.03 -15.92 -10.70
CA THR A 168 -4.42 -15.82 -11.18
C THR A 168 -5.22 -17.12 -11.07
N ALA A 169 -4.56 -18.28 -10.96
CA ALA A 169 -5.21 -19.59 -10.82
C ALA A 169 -6.24 -19.65 -9.67
N THR A 170 -7.24 -20.52 -9.78
CA THR A 170 -8.15 -20.83 -8.67
C THR A 170 -7.64 -22.02 -7.86
N ARG A 171 -8.15 -22.19 -6.64
CA ARG A 171 -7.81 -23.36 -5.82
C ARG A 171 -8.30 -24.65 -6.46
N GLU A 172 -9.43 -24.62 -7.16
CA GLU A 172 -10.01 -25.77 -7.87
C GLU A 172 -9.14 -26.17 -9.05
N GLN A 173 -8.69 -25.22 -9.86
CA GLN A 173 -7.76 -25.46 -10.98
C GLN A 173 -6.46 -26.09 -10.47
N LEU A 174 -5.86 -25.52 -9.42
CA LEU A 174 -4.67 -26.11 -8.79
C LEU A 174 -4.98 -27.50 -8.21
N GLY A 175 -6.16 -27.69 -7.62
CA GLY A 175 -6.59 -28.98 -7.08
C GLY A 175 -6.71 -30.06 -8.16
N GLN A 176 -7.18 -29.71 -9.35
CA GLN A 176 -7.28 -30.61 -10.51
C GLN A 176 -5.89 -30.96 -11.05
N ILE A 177 -5.04 -29.96 -11.30
CA ILE A 177 -3.67 -30.16 -11.81
C ILE A 177 -2.83 -30.97 -10.82
N LEU A 178 -2.89 -30.60 -9.55
CA LEU A 178 -2.10 -31.23 -8.53
C LEU A 178 -2.73 -32.51 -8.04
N GLY A 179 -3.97 -32.88 -8.39
CA GLY A 179 -4.63 -34.09 -7.90
C GLY A 179 -4.93 -34.07 -6.40
N GLY A 180 -5.33 -32.92 -5.85
CA GLY A 180 -5.80 -32.82 -4.46
C GLY A 180 -5.79 -31.40 -3.88
N SER A 181 -6.84 -31.08 -3.10
CA SER A 181 -7.04 -29.76 -2.49
C SER A 181 -6.01 -29.38 -1.42
N GLY A 182 -5.34 -30.36 -0.80
CA GLY A 182 -4.24 -30.14 0.15
C GLY A 182 -2.97 -29.64 -0.52
N ARG A 183 -2.61 -30.18 -1.71
CA ARG A 183 -1.46 -29.72 -2.49
C ARG A 183 -1.69 -28.31 -3.03
N ALA A 184 -2.90 -28.01 -3.50
CA ALA A 184 -3.29 -26.65 -3.87
C ALA A 184 -3.16 -25.67 -2.70
N ALA A 185 -3.54 -26.08 -1.49
CA ALA A 185 -3.42 -25.24 -0.30
C ALA A 185 -1.96 -24.93 0.07
N LEU A 186 -1.03 -25.87 -0.13
CA LEU A 186 0.41 -25.64 0.11
C LEU A 186 0.99 -24.60 -0.86
N VAL A 187 0.61 -24.64 -2.14
CA VAL A 187 1.01 -23.63 -3.14
C VAL A 187 0.48 -22.24 -2.73
N TRP A 188 -0.81 -22.14 -2.39
CA TRP A 188 -1.39 -20.89 -1.92
C TRP A 188 -0.77 -20.39 -0.62
N GLU A 189 -0.36 -21.29 0.27
CA GLU A 189 0.32 -20.90 1.51
C GLU A 189 1.70 -20.28 1.24
N CYS A 190 2.46 -20.79 0.26
CA CYS A 190 3.71 -20.16 -0.17
C CYS A 190 3.45 -18.76 -0.74
N LEU A 191 2.51 -18.63 -1.67
CA LEU A 191 2.13 -17.34 -2.26
C LEU A 191 1.66 -16.35 -1.18
N ARG A 192 0.89 -16.82 -0.20
CA ARG A 192 0.45 -16.02 0.96
C ARG A 192 1.57 -15.59 1.88
N ARG A 193 2.75 -16.18 1.81
CA ARG A 193 3.94 -15.77 2.57
C ARG A 193 4.90 -14.92 1.74
N GLY A 194 4.56 -14.64 0.48
CA GLY A 194 5.50 -14.03 -0.46
C GLY A 194 6.65 -14.98 -0.80
N GLU A 195 6.42 -16.29 -0.81
CA GLU A 195 7.40 -17.31 -1.18
C GLU A 195 7.04 -17.87 -2.56
N ASP A 196 8.06 -18.06 -3.40
CA ASP A 196 7.86 -18.73 -4.67
C ASP A 196 7.59 -20.23 -4.43
N PRO A 197 6.42 -20.76 -4.80
CA PRO A 197 6.10 -22.18 -4.62
C PRO A 197 7.03 -23.10 -5.42
N MET A 198 7.66 -22.63 -6.50
CA MET A 198 8.59 -23.43 -7.30
C MET A 198 9.94 -23.62 -6.59
N GLY A 199 10.36 -22.65 -5.78
CA GLY A 199 11.55 -22.75 -4.92
C GLY A 199 11.30 -23.33 -3.53
N ALA A 200 10.04 -23.47 -3.10
CA ALA A 200 9.70 -23.88 -1.74
C ALA A 200 9.92 -25.39 -1.50
N SER A 201 10.47 -25.75 -0.34
CA SER A 201 10.62 -27.15 0.11
C SER A 201 9.29 -27.78 0.55
N SER A 202 8.31 -26.96 0.93
CA SER A 202 6.95 -27.37 1.30
C SER A 202 6.12 -27.85 0.11
N VAL A 203 6.55 -27.53 -1.12
CA VAL A 203 5.93 -28.01 -2.36
C VAL A 203 6.81 -29.12 -2.92
N SER A 204 6.26 -30.31 -3.10
CA SER A 204 7.03 -31.46 -3.58
C SER A 204 7.46 -31.31 -5.04
N ASP A 205 8.56 -31.95 -5.43
CA ASP A 205 9.06 -31.89 -6.82
C ASP A 205 8.06 -32.46 -7.83
N ARG A 206 7.27 -33.46 -7.41
CA ARG A 206 6.13 -33.94 -8.21
C ARG A 206 5.10 -32.85 -8.44
N ALA A 207 4.76 -32.07 -7.42
CA ALA A 207 3.81 -30.96 -7.57
C ALA A 207 4.38 -29.87 -8.49
N LYS A 208 5.65 -29.49 -8.30
CA LYS A 208 6.36 -28.54 -9.19
C LYS A 208 6.36 -29.02 -10.64
N GLY A 209 6.69 -30.28 -10.88
CA GLY A 209 6.66 -30.89 -12.22
C GLY A 209 5.26 -30.83 -12.86
N LEU A 210 4.19 -31.10 -12.09
CA LEU A 210 2.81 -30.98 -12.58
C LEU A 210 2.42 -29.54 -12.91
N LEU A 211 2.85 -28.56 -12.10
CA LEU A 211 2.62 -27.14 -12.39
C LEU A 211 3.33 -26.71 -13.67
N THR A 212 4.60 -27.10 -13.85
CA THR A 212 5.36 -26.82 -15.07
C THR A 212 4.73 -27.44 -16.31
N LEU A 213 4.31 -28.71 -16.23
CA LEU A 213 3.62 -29.40 -17.34
C LEU A 213 2.28 -28.74 -17.70
N ALA A 214 1.60 -28.14 -16.70
CA ALA A 214 0.36 -27.39 -16.91
C ALA A 214 0.59 -25.93 -17.34
N GLY A 215 1.84 -25.51 -17.55
CA GLY A 215 2.20 -24.13 -17.90
C GLY A 215 2.08 -23.12 -16.74
N LEU A 216 1.88 -23.58 -15.50
CA LEU A 216 1.69 -22.74 -14.31
C LEU A 216 2.97 -22.60 -13.47
N GLY A 217 4.13 -22.41 -14.09
CA GLY A 217 5.41 -22.38 -13.36
C GLY A 217 6.57 -21.73 -14.09
N VAL A 218 6.29 -21.03 -15.20
CA VAL A 218 7.31 -20.60 -16.17
C VAL A 218 7.32 -19.07 -16.34
N GLY A 219 6.16 -18.42 -16.30
CA GLY A 219 6.06 -16.96 -16.45
C GLY A 219 6.60 -16.21 -15.24
N ARG A 220 6.83 -14.90 -15.39
CA ARG A 220 7.14 -13.97 -14.30
C ARG A 220 6.15 -12.83 -14.40
N ALA A 221 5.50 -12.44 -13.30
CA ALA A 221 4.58 -11.29 -13.32
C ALA A 221 5.32 -9.94 -13.14
N GLY A 222 6.52 -9.99 -12.55
CA GLY A 222 7.34 -8.82 -12.31
C GLY A 222 8.45 -9.15 -11.32
N GLU A 223 9.31 -8.18 -11.08
CA GLU A 223 10.48 -8.24 -10.22
C GLU A 223 10.49 -7.04 -9.28
N LEU A 224 10.81 -7.26 -8.01
CA LEU A 224 11.00 -6.18 -7.06
C LEU A 224 12.35 -5.50 -7.35
N SER A 225 12.32 -4.35 -8.02
CA SER A 225 13.52 -3.68 -8.53
C SER A 225 14.19 -2.73 -7.54
N HIS A 226 13.42 -2.17 -6.60
CA HIS A 226 13.95 -1.30 -5.56
C HIS A 226 12.98 -1.25 -4.38
N ARG A 227 13.48 -0.89 -3.19
CA ARG A 227 12.65 -0.50 -2.05
C ARG A 227 13.25 0.68 -1.31
N THR A 228 12.40 1.56 -0.84
CA THR A 228 12.77 2.74 -0.04
C THR A 228 11.96 2.72 1.24
N VAL A 229 12.61 2.86 2.39
CA VAL A 229 11.97 2.93 3.70
C VAL A 229 12.04 4.37 4.20
N THR A 230 10.89 4.94 4.55
CA THR A 230 10.77 6.30 5.06
C THR A 230 10.92 6.35 6.58
N ARG A 231 11.03 7.55 7.14
CA ARG A 231 11.19 7.75 8.60
C ARG A 231 10.01 7.24 9.42
N ASP A 232 8.80 7.28 8.86
CA ASP A 232 7.58 6.80 9.51
C ASP A 232 7.33 5.29 9.32
N GLY A 233 8.28 4.58 8.72
CA GLY A 233 8.23 3.15 8.46
C GLY A 233 7.44 2.76 7.21
N THR A 234 6.90 3.72 6.46
CA THR A 234 6.30 3.46 5.15
C THR A 234 7.38 2.91 4.21
N VAL A 235 7.01 1.90 3.40
CA VAL A 235 7.94 1.27 2.46
C VAL A 235 7.41 1.41 1.06
N LYS A 236 8.11 2.16 0.22
CA LYS A 236 7.84 2.22 -1.23
C LYS A 236 8.61 1.10 -1.92
N LEU A 237 7.93 0.38 -2.80
CA LEU A 237 8.45 -0.70 -3.62
C LEU A 237 8.36 -0.26 -5.08
N LEU A 238 9.43 -0.49 -5.83
CA LEU A 238 9.43 -0.35 -7.28
C LEU A 238 9.36 -1.76 -7.87
N VAL A 239 8.32 -2.03 -8.66
CA VAL A 239 8.10 -3.32 -9.31
C VAL A 239 8.32 -3.14 -10.81
N ARG A 240 9.31 -3.85 -11.35
CA ARG A 240 9.60 -3.91 -12.78
C ARG A 240 8.79 -5.03 -13.41
N LEU A 241 8.05 -4.70 -14.45
CA LEU A 241 7.18 -5.60 -15.20
C LEU A 241 7.98 -6.30 -16.32
N THR A 242 7.40 -7.31 -16.96
CA THR A 242 8.08 -8.12 -17.98
C THR A 242 8.44 -7.35 -19.25
N ASP A 243 7.74 -6.27 -19.53
CA ASP A 243 8.03 -5.34 -20.62
C ASP A 243 9.03 -4.24 -20.24
N GLY A 244 9.64 -4.34 -19.05
CA GLY A 244 10.64 -3.40 -18.56
C GLY A 244 10.07 -2.08 -18.00
N LEU A 245 8.75 -1.89 -18.07
CA LEU A 245 8.09 -0.77 -17.39
C LEU A 245 8.10 -0.98 -15.88
N GLU A 246 7.91 0.10 -15.12
CA GLU A 246 7.93 0.06 -13.66
C GLU A 246 6.67 0.70 -13.08
N VAL A 247 6.20 0.13 -11.97
CA VAL A 247 5.12 0.68 -11.14
C VAL A 247 5.58 0.78 -9.69
N GLU A 248 5.06 1.77 -8.98
CA GLU A 248 5.30 1.93 -7.56
C GLU A 248 4.15 1.33 -6.74
N THR A 249 4.51 0.75 -5.59
CA THR A 249 3.60 0.14 -4.62
C THR A 249 4.03 0.60 -3.24
N VAL A 250 3.10 0.86 -2.32
CA VAL A 250 3.44 1.40 -0.99
C VAL A 250 2.89 0.53 0.14
N LEU A 251 3.73 0.14 1.09
CA LEU A 251 3.33 -0.50 2.34
C LEU A 251 3.23 0.55 3.44
N ILE A 252 2.05 0.66 4.04
CA ILE A 252 1.72 1.65 5.08
C ILE A 252 1.48 0.89 6.39
N PRO A 253 2.46 0.82 7.31
CA PRO A 253 2.27 0.16 8.58
C PRO A 253 1.42 1.01 9.54
N TRP A 254 0.53 0.34 10.27
CA TRP A 254 -0.25 0.90 11.37
C TRP A 254 0.04 0.10 12.65
N PRO A 255 1.20 0.32 13.30
CA PRO A 255 1.61 -0.43 14.49
C PRO A 255 0.58 -0.33 15.62
N GLU A 256 -0.06 0.83 15.76
CA GLU A 256 -1.09 1.07 16.76
C GLU A 256 -2.37 0.27 16.52
N ARG A 257 -2.55 -0.26 15.29
CA ARG A 257 -3.66 -1.13 14.91
C ARG A 257 -3.22 -2.57 14.60
N GLY A 258 -1.95 -2.89 14.83
CA GLY A 258 -1.37 -4.20 14.59
C GLY A 258 -1.48 -4.69 13.15
N ARG A 259 -1.49 -3.82 12.14
CA ARG A 259 -1.64 -4.21 10.72
C ARG A 259 -0.88 -3.32 9.75
N THR A 260 -0.72 -3.76 8.52
CA THR A 260 -0.18 -3.03 7.38
C THR A 260 -1.21 -2.98 6.25
N THR A 261 -1.25 -1.87 5.52
CA THR A 261 -2.05 -1.72 4.30
C THR A 261 -1.11 -1.57 3.11
N ILE A 262 -1.40 -2.24 1.98
CA ILE A 262 -0.67 -2.04 0.73
C ILE A 262 -1.48 -1.17 -0.23
N CYS A 263 -0.83 -0.20 -0.83
CA CYS A 263 -1.33 0.63 -1.91
C CYS A 263 -0.79 0.07 -3.23
N VAL A 264 -1.67 -0.45 -4.08
CA VAL A 264 -1.31 -1.08 -5.36
C VAL A 264 -1.66 -0.18 -6.54
N SER A 265 -0.84 -0.27 -7.57
CA SER A 265 -1.04 0.33 -8.88
C SER A 265 -1.91 -0.56 -9.76
N SER A 266 -2.70 0.05 -10.64
CA SER A 266 -3.59 -0.61 -11.61
C SER A 266 -3.21 -0.34 -13.06
N GLN A 267 -2.37 0.67 -13.32
CA GLN A 267 -1.87 1.04 -14.65
C GLN A 267 -0.42 1.54 -14.54
N VAL A 268 0.28 1.54 -15.66
CA VAL A 268 1.54 2.29 -15.81
C VAL A 268 1.20 3.72 -16.24
N GLY A 269 1.29 4.65 -15.30
CA GLY A 269 0.82 6.03 -15.47
C GLY A 269 -0.71 6.16 -15.30
N CYS A 270 -1.28 7.30 -15.69
CA CYS A 270 -2.73 7.56 -15.57
C CYS A 270 -3.20 8.59 -16.60
N ALA A 271 -4.37 8.37 -17.21
CA ALA A 271 -4.95 9.24 -18.23
C ALA A 271 -5.84 10.37 -17.66
N GLN A 272 -6.16 10.32 -16.37
CA GLN A 272 -7.16 11.21 -15.76
C GLN A 272 -6.67 12.64 -15.55
N ALA A 273 -5.36 12.89 -15.68
CA ALA A 273 -4.77 14.23 -15.64
C ALA A 273 -5.17 15.08 -14.43
N CYS A 274 -5.45 14.46 -13.27
CA CYS A 274 -5.76 15.17 -12.03
C CYS A 274 -4.65 16.17 -11.72
N THR A 275 -5.00 17.44 -11.54
CA THR A 275 -4.03 18.56 -11.52
C THR A 275 -3.12 18.56 -10.29
N PHE A 276 -3.56 17.89 -9.22
CA PHE A 276 -2.89 17.72 -7.94
C PHE A 276 -2.13 16.37 -7.82
N CYS A 277 -2.03 15.57 -8.89
CA CYS A 277 -1.47 14.23 -8.86
C CYS A 277 -0.25 14.10 -9.78
N ALA A 278 0.83 13.47 -9.31
CA ALA A 278 2.02 13.19 -10.09
C ALA A 278 1.78 12.17 -11.20
N THR A 279 1.12 11.05 -10.89
CA THR A 279 0.77 10.05 -11.90
C THR A 279 -0.06 10.62 -13.05
N GLY A 280 -0.95 11.57 -12.77
CA GLY A 280 -1.78 12.21 -13.80
C GLY A 280 -0.97 12.98 -14.86
N ARG A 281 0.25 13.40 -14.53
CA ARG A 281 1.16 14.08 -15.47
C ARG A 281 2.01 13.14 -16.31
N MET A 282 2.08 11.86 -15.95
CA MET A 282 2.82 10.87 -16.73
C MET A 282 2.10 10.52 -18.04
N GLY A 283 0.78 10.72 -18.11
CA GLY A 283 -0.07 10.08 -19.11
C GLY A 283 -0.21 8.58 -18.82
N ARG A 284 -1.05 7.89 -19.60
CA ARG A 284 -1.20 6.42 -19.49
C ARG A 284 -0.40 5.74 -20.59
N LEU A 285 0.47 4.80 -20.22
CA LEU A 285 1.11 3.90 -21.18
C LEU A 285 0.23 2.69 -21.45
N ARG A 286 -0.10 1.92 -20.40
CA ARG A 286 -0.98 0.76 -20.51
C ARG A 286 -1.61 0.39 -19.17
N SER A 287 -2.65 -0.42 -19.25
CA SER A 287 -3.25 -1.11 -18.11
C SER A 287 -2.40 -2.29 -17.66
N LEU A 288 -2.47 -2.61 -16.36
CA LEU A 288 -1.85 -3.80 -15.79
C LEU A 288 -2.79 -5.01 -15.92
N ARG A 289 -2.24 -6.19 -16.15
CA ARG A 289 -2.96 -7.47 -16.02
C ARG A 289 -3.19 -7.81 -14.55
N ALA A 290 -4.17 -8.66 -14.26
CA ALA A 290 -4.50 -9.06 -12.89
C ALA A 290 -3.29 -9.63 -12.14
N GLU A 291 -2.46 -10.46 -12.77
CA GLU A 291 -1.22 -10.98 -12.20
C GLU A 291 -0.21 -9.87 -11.83
N GLU A 292 -0.11 -8.80 -12.63
CA GLU A 292 0.77 -7.65 -12.38
C GLU A 292 0.25 -6.76 -11.24
N ILE A 293 -1.06 -6.79 -10.97
CA ILE A 293 -1.65 -6.15 -9.78
C ILE A 293 -1.39 -7.02 -8.55
N ILE A 294 -1.66 -8.33 -8.66
CA ILE A 294 -1.55 -9.28 -7.55
C ILE A 294 -0.09 -9.44 -7.09
N VAL A 295 0.89 -9.40 -8.01
CA VAL A 295 2.31 -9.57 -7.68
C VAL A 295 2.81 -8.49 -6.71
N GLN A 296 2.22 -7.29 -6.76
CA GLN A 296 2.51 -6.21 -5.80
C GLN A 296 2.17 -6.62 -4.37
N ALA A 297 1.02 -7.28 -4.16
CA ALA A 297 0.64 -7.82 -2.86
C ALA A 297 1.53 -9.00 -2.42
N PHE A 298 1.94 -9.85 -3.36
CA PHE A 298 2.91 -10.92 -3.10
C PHE A 298 4.24 -10.34 -2.57
N PHE A 299 4.83 -9.37 -3.27
CA PHE A 299 6.03 -8.68 -2.81
C PHE A 299 5.80 -7.94 -1.50
N GLY A 300 4.63 -7.34 -1.33
CA GLY A 300 4.24 -6.71 -0.07
C GLY A 300 4.31 -7.66 1.12
N ARG A 301 3.79 -8.89 0.98
CA ARG A 301 3.87 -9.92 2.04
C ARG A 301 5.29 -10.38 2.30
N ARG A 302 6.08 -10.57 1.24
CA ARG A 302 7.50 -10.88 1.35
C ARG A 302 8.23 -9.81 2.18
N VAL A 303 8.07 -8.54 1.83
CA VAL A 303 8.72 -7.41 2.49
C VAL A 303 8.23 -7.22 3.92
N VAL A 304 6.91 -7.31 4.18
CA VAL A 304 6.36 -7.24 5.54
C VAL A 304 6.98 -8.29 6.45
N ARG A 305 7.12 -9.52 5.97
CA ARG A 305 7.78 -10.59 6.73
C ARG A 305 9.27 -10.33 6.91
N GLU A 306 9.96 -9.97 5.83
CA GLU A 306 11.39 -9.69 5.85
C GLU A 306 11.73 -8.59 6.85
N LEU A 307 10.89 -7.55 6.94
CA LEU A 307 11.06 -6.38 7.80
C LEU A 307 10.42 -6.53 9.20
N GLY A 308 9.78 -7.66 9.50
CA GLY A 308 9.07 -7.87 10.77
C GLY A 308 7.97 -6.84 11.04
N MET A 309 7.35 -6.31 9.99
CA MET A 309 6.25 -5.34 10.09
C MET A 309 4.98 -6.03 10.60
N PRO A 310 4.00 -5.25 11.11
CA PRO A 310 2.67 -5.79 11.38
C PRO A 310 2.08 -6.49 10.14
N PRO A 311 1.25 -7.53 10.29
CA PRO A 311 0.73 -8.32 9.17
C PRO A 311 0.07 -7.48 8.08
N LEU A 312 0.27 -7.87 6.81
CA LEU A 312 -0.39 -7.22 5.67
C LEU A 312 -1.86 -7.67 5.60
N GLU A 313 -2.80 -6.79 5.96
CA GLU A 313 -4.22 -7.14 6.11
C GLU A 313 -5.18 -6.26 5.29
N GLY A 314 -4.69 -5.22 4.63
CA GLY A 314 -5.53 -4.35 3.78
C GLY A 314 -4.87 -4.03 2.45
N VAL A 315 -5.70 -3.82 1.43
CA VAL A 315 -5.29 -3.44 0.08
C VAL A 315 -6.09 -2.22 -0.36
N VAL A 316 -5.44 -1.22 -0.92
CA VAL A 316 -6.10 -0.07 -1.54
C VAL A 316 -5.59 0.10 -2.98
N PHE A 317 -6.50 0.30 -3.93
CA PHE A 317 -6.18 0.62 -5.32
C PHE A 317 -6.11 2.14 -5.44
N MET A 318 -5.06 2.72 -4.87
CA MET A 318 -4.79 4.17 -4.81
C MET A 318 -3.36 4.49 -5.26
N GLY A 319 -2.71 3.54 -5.94
CA GLY A 319 -1.37 3.72 -6.50
C GLY A 319 -1.42 4.45 -7.84
N MET A 320 -0.66 3.99 -8.81
CA MET A 320 -0.68 4.51 -10.16
C MET A 320 -1.87 3.97 -10.95
N GLY A 321 -2.57 4.85 -11.68
CA GLY A 321 -3.66 4.49 -12.59
C GLY A 321 -5.06 4.76 -12.07
N GLU A 322 -6.03 4.76 -12.99
CA GLU A 322 -7.46 4.80 -12.70
C GLU A 322 -8.04 3.39 -12.82
N PRO A 323 -8.48 2.77 -11.70
CA PRO A 323 -9.00 1.41 -11.71
C PRO A 323 -10.21 1.18 -12.64
N ALA A 324 -11.08 2.18 -12.86
CA ALA A 324 -12.21 2.05 -13.77
C ALA A 324 -11.79 1.92 -15.24
N ASP A 325 -10.70 2.56 -15.63
CA ASP A 325 -10.11 2.42 -16.98
C ASP A 325 -9.44 1.04 -17.19
N ASN A 326 -9.41 0.20 -16.13
CA ASN A 326 -8.89 -1.16 -16.12
C ASN A 326 -9.81 -2.12 -15.33
N ALA A 327 -11.13 -1.93 -15.44
CA ALA A 327 -12.07 -2.53 -14.52
C ALA A 327 -12.02 -4.07 -14.46
N ASP A 328 -11.84 -4.76 -15.59
CA ASP A 328 -11.89 -6.22 -15.62
C ASP A 328 -10.70 -6.86 -14.91
N GLU A 329 -9.48 -6.37 -15.16
CA GLU A 329 -8.27 -6.83 -14.49
C GLU A 329 -8.27 -6.46 -13.00
N VAL A 330 -8.75 -5.27 -12.65
CA VAL A 330 -8.92 -4.84 -11.26
C VAL A 330 -9.92 -5.71 -10.52
N VAL A 331 -11.07 -6.03 -11.13
CA VAL A 331 -12.09 -6.90 -10.53
C VAL A 331 -11.55 -8.31 -10.35
N ALA A 332 -10.83 -8.84 -11.33
CA ALA A 332 -10.17 -10.15 -11.22
C ALA A 332 -9.15 -10.18 -10.08
N ALA A 333 -8.29 -9.16 -9.98
CA ALA A 333 -7.29 -9.02 -8.92
C ALA A 333 -7.94 -8.85 -7.54
N ALA A 334 -8.94 -7.98 -7.40
CA ALA A 334 -9.63 -7.76 -6.12
C ALA A 334 -10.34 -9.02 -5.62
N ARG A 335 -10.97 -9.79 -6.53
CA ARG A 335 -11.59 -11.09 -6.18
C ARG A 335 -10.54 -12.09 -5.73
N ALA A 336 -9.41 -12.19 -6.43
CA ALA A 336 -8.28 -13.05 -6.05
C ALA A 336 -7.71 -12.70 -4.68
N LEU A 337 -7.56 -11.40 -4.41
CA LEU A 337 -7.07 -10.88 -3.13
C LEU A 337 -8.06 -11.19 -2.00
N GLY A 338 -9.35 -11.00 -2.26
CA GLY A 338 -10.45 -11.21 -1.30
C GLY A 338 -10.97 -12.64 -1.16
N ASP A 339 -10.32 -13.63 -1.78
CA ASP A 339 -10.71 -15.04 -1.74
C ASP A 339 -9.98 -15.77 -0.60
N ASP A 340 -10.73 -16.42 0.28
CA ASP A 340 -10.24 -17.13 1.46
C ASP A 340 -9.35 -18.33 1.13
N ALA A 341 -9.58 -18.96 -0.03
CA ALA A 341 -8.77 -20.05 -0.55
C ALA A 341 -7.44 -19.57 -1.16
N ARG A 342 -7.34 -18.27 -1.49
CA ARG A 342 -6.21 -17.65 -2.15
C ARG A 342 -5.47 -16.73 -1.18
N PHE A 343 -5.44 -15.42 -1.45
CA PHE A 343 -4.71 -14.46 -0.63
C PHE A 343 -5.39 -14.16 0.72
N ARG A 344 -6.70 -14.35 0.84
CA ARG A 344 -7.43 -14.22 2.12
C ARG A 344 -7.29 -12.83 2.75
N PHE A 345 -7.44 -11.78 1.94
CA PHE A 345 -7.74 -10.45 2.47
C PHE A 345 -9.23 -10.35 2.76
N SER A 346 -9.61 -9.70 3.87
CA SER A 346 -11.02 -9.39 4.09
C SER A 346 -11.50 -8.43 2.99
N ARG A 347 -12.61 -8.76 2.32
CA ARG A 347 -13.21 -7.88 1.30
C ARG A 347 -13.57 -6.48 1.83
N ALA A 348 -13.86 -6.37 3.13
CA ALA A 348 -14.09 -5.10 3.82
C ALA A 348 -12.80 -4.26 4.02
N ARG A 349 -11.63 -4.83 3.71
CA ARG A 349 -10.30 -4.21 3.76
C ARG A 349 -9.61 -4.16 2.40
N VAL A 350 -10.34 -4.50 1.33
CA VAL A 350 -9.93 -4.25 -0.05
C VAL A 350 -10.76 -3.07 -0.55
N THR A 351 -10.11 -1.94 -0.84
CA THR A 351 -10.78 -0.71 -1.27
C THR A 351 -10.35 -0.32 -2.66
N ILE A 352 -11.30 -0.17 -3.57
CA ILE A 352 -11.05 0.26 -4.96
C ILE A 352 -11.48 1.71 -5.10
N SER A 353 -10.51 2.63 -5.30
CA SER A 353 -10.79 4.04 -5.54
C SER A 353 -10.96 4.32 -7.03
N THR A 354 -11.81 5.28 -7.37
CA THR A 354 -11.98 5.78 -8.74
C THR A 354 -12.25 7.28 -8.73
N VAL A 355 -11.78 8.00 -9.74
CA VAL A 355 -12.24 9.37 -10.04
C VAL A 355 -13.57 9.38 -10.79
N ALA A 356 -14.11 8.21 -11.11
CA ALA A 356 -15.35 7.98 -11.86
C ALA A 356 -15.33 8.68 -13.24
N PRO A 357 -14.48 8.21 -14.18
CA PRO A 357 -14.39 8.80 -15.52
C PRO A 357 -15.73 8.80 -16.26
N THR A 358 -16.57 7.80 -15.98
CA THR A 358 -17.97 7.73 -16.41
C THR A 358 -18.86 7.27 -15.25
N PRO A 359 -20.19 7.49 -15.30
CA PRO A 359 -21.11 6.99 -14.28
C PRO A 359 -21.05 5.47 -14.10
N GLU A 360 -20.83 4.71 -15.18
CA GLU A 360 -20.79 3.24 -15.16
C GLU A 360 -19.61 2.69 -14.33
N ALA A 361 -18.56 3.49 -14.10
CA ALA A 361 -17.36 3.10 -13.36
C ALA A 361 -17.69 2.43 -12.02
N PHE A 362 -18.61 3.00 -11.24
CA PHE A 362 -19.00 2.43 -9.95
C PHE A 362 -19.64 1.05 -10.09
N GLY A 363 -20.52 0.87 -11.07
CA GLY A 363 -21.17 -0.41 -11.34
C GLY A 363 -20.18 -1.48 -11.82
N GLN A 364 -19.21 -1.08 -12.65
CA GLN A 364 -18.16 -1.98 -13.11
C GLN A 364 -17.27 -2.46 -11.96
N LEU A 365 -16.81 -1.55 -11.10
CA LEU A 365 -15.95 -1.88 -9.96
C LEU A 365 -16.71 -2.61 -8.85
N ALA A 366 -18.01 -2.36 -8.69
CA ALA A 366 -18.87 -3.07 -7.73
C ALA A 366 -18.91 -4.59 -7.97
N ARG A 367 -18.61 -5.07 -9.20
CA ARG A 367 -18.47 -6.50 -9.51
C ARG A 367 -17.41 -7.20 -8.64
N ALA A 368 -16.44 -6.47 -8.08
CA ALA A 368 -15.43 -7.02 -7.17
C ALA A 368 -16.01 -7.48 -5.82
N GLY A 369 -17.16 -6.95 -5.39
CA GLY A 369 -17.72 -7.21 -4.06
C GLY A 369 -16.82 -6.75 -2.92
N CYS A 370 -16.05 -5.69 -3.16
CA CYS A 370 -15.11 -5.05 -2.24
C CYS A 370 -15.56 -3.60 -1.94
N VAL A 371 -14.87 -2.90 -1.04
CA VAL A 371 -15.22 -1.52 -0.68
C VAL A 371 -14.96 -0.59 -1.87
N LEU A 372 -15.91 0.28 -2.20
CA LEU A 372 -15.72 1.34 -3.19
C LEU A 372 -15.21 2.62 -2.52
N ALA A 373 -14.30 3.33 -3.17
CA ALA A 373 -13.94 4.69 -2.82
C ALA A 373 -14.16 5.63 -4.02
N TRP A 374 -14.66 6.83 -3.74
CA TRP A 374 -14.81 7.87 -4.74
C TRP A 374 -13.87 9.02 -4.41
N SER A 375 -12.87 9.22 -5.27
CA SER A 375 -12.03 10.41 -5.32
C SER A 375 -12.84 11.61 -5.81
N VAL A 376 -13.69 12.19 -4.93
CA VAL A 376 -14.72 13.19 -5.26
C VAL A 376 -14.18 14.62 -5.34
N HIS A 377 -13.32 15.01 -4.39
CA HIS A 377 -12.55 16.26 -4.30
C HIS A 377 -13.26 17.63 -4.41
N ALA A 378 -14.46 17.72 -4.97
CA ALA A 378 -15.27 18.92 -5.09
C ALA A 378 -16.75 18.53 -5.13
N ALA A 379 -17.62 19.39 -4.62
CA ALA A 379 -19.07 19.17 -4.64
C ALA A 379 -19.72 19.70 -5.93
N ASP A 380 -19.14 20.74 -6.53
CA ASP A 380 -19.62 21.35 -7.76
C ASP A 380 -18.80 20.94 -8.99
N ASP A 381 -19.49 21.00 -10.12
CA ASP A 381 -19.02 20.66 -11.44
C ASP A 381 -17.82 21.48 -11.93
N ALA A 382 -17.80 22.79 -11.65
CA ALA A 382 -16.79 23.70 -12.18
C ALA A 382 -15.45 23.47 -11.50
N LEU A 383 -15.45 23.40 -10.16
CA LEU A 383 -14.28 23.05 -9.38
C LEU A 383 -13.82 21.62 -9.65
N ARG A 384 -14.75 20.66 -9.78
CA ARG A 384 -14.43 19.29 -10.18
C ARG A 384 -13.64 19.25 -11.48
N ARG A 385 -14.10 19.95 -12.52
CA ARG A 385 -13.42 20.00 -13.83
C ARG A 385 -12.06 20.70 -13.77
N ARG A 386 -11.83 21.61 -12.82
CA ARG A 386 -10.50 22.20 -12.58
C ARG A 386 -9.53 21.20 -11.92
N LEU A 387 -10.03 20.38 -11.00
CA LEU A 387 -9.22 19.41 -10.26
C LEU A 387 -9.00 18.11 -11.04
N VAL A 388 -10.03 17.62 -11.74
CA VAL A 388 -10.05 16.40 -12.55
C VAL A 388 -10.61 16.75 -13.95
N PRO A 389 -9.74 17.26 -14.86
CA PRO A 389 -10.16 17.82 -16.16
C PRO A 389 -10.86 16.86 -17.11
N THR A 390 -10.70 15.57 -16.91
CA THR A 390 -11.38 14.53 -17.69
C THR A 390 -12.85 14.36 -17.31
N THR A 391 -13.32 14.95 -16.20
CA THR A 391 -14.70 14.82 -15.74
C THR A 391 -15.69 15.44 -16.74
N ARG A 392 -16.52 14.60 -17.37
CA ARG A 392 -17.57 15.04 -18.31
C ARG A 392 -18.96 15.08 -17.67
N SER A 393 -19.30 14.04 -16.92
CA SER A 393 -20.58 13.96 -16.20
C SER A 393 -20.67 15.01 -15.09
N SER A 394 -21.89 15.39 -14.75
CA SER A 394 -22.17 16.21 -13.58
C SER A 394 -21.91 15.44 -12.28
N MET A 395 -21.62 16.18 -11.21
CA MET A 395 -21.43 15.61 -9.88
C MET A 395 -22.68 14.88 -9.39
N VAL A 396 -23.86 15.36 -9.76
CA VAL A 396 -25.14 14.70 -9.43
C VAL A 396 -25.24 13.36 -10.12
N GLU A 397 -24.97 13.27 -11.44
CA GLU A 397 -24.99 11.99 -12.17
C GLU A 397 -24.03 10.97 -11.55
N LEU A 398 -22.81 11.39 -11.20
CA LEU A 398 -21.83 10.52 -10.55
C LEU A 398 -22.29 10.06 -9.16
N ARG A 399 -22.90 10.94 -8.35
CA ARG A 399 -23.47 10.59 -7.05
C ARG A 399 -24.59 9.56 -7.18
N GLU A 400 -25.46 9.75 -8.17
CA GLU A 400 -26.57 8.85 -8.46
C GLU A 400 -26.09 7.47 -8.95
N ALA A 401 -25.01 7.43 -9.74
CA ALA A 401 -24.39 6.19 -10.16
C ALA A 401 -23.71 5.44 -9.00
N LEU A 402 -23.01 6.15 -8.11
CA LEU A 402 -22.47 5.57 -6.87
C LEU A 402 -23.61 5.00 -6.00
N ARG A 403 -24.72 5.75 -5.85
CA ARG A 403 -25.90 5.29 -5.14
C ARG A 403 -26.42 3.98 -5.72
N ALA A 404 -26.60 3.91 -7.04
CA ALA A 404 -27.06 2.70 -7.72
C ALA A 404 -26.11 1.51 -7.50
N ALA A 405 -24.79 1.74 -7.62
CA ALA A 405 -23.77 0.72 -7.38
C ALA A 405 -23.82 0.20 -5.94
N LEU A 406 -23.97 1.08 -4.94
CA LEU A 406 -24.11 0.65 -3.54
C LEU A 406 -25.39 -0.13 -3.29
N LEU A 407 -26.52 0.28 -3.87
CA LEU A 407 -27.78 -0.41 -3.71
C LEU A 407 -27.79 -1.79 -4.40
N SER A 408 -26.95 -2.00 -5.42
CA SER A 408 -26.74 -3.32 -6.04
C SER A 408 -26.06 -4.33 -5.12
N GLN A 409 -25.34 -3.87 -4.09
CA GLN A 409 -24.62 -4.74 -3.17
C GLN A 409 -25.54 -5.26 -2.04
N PRO A 410 -25.24 -6.44 -1.46
CA PRO A 410 -25.92 -6.95 -0.26
C PRO A 410 -25.86 -5.94 0.89
N LYS A 411 -26.95 -5.78 1.66
CA LYS A 411 -27.08 -4.74 2.71
C LYS A 411 -25.88 -4.67 3.66
N ASN A 412 -25.36 -5.82 4.09
CA ASN A 412 -24.23 -5.93 5.02
C ASN A 412 -22.85 -5.65 4.40
N ALA A 413 -22.76 -5.59 3.07
CA ALA A 413 -21.52 -5.30 2.32
C ALA A 413 -21.48 -3.86 1.79
N ARG A 414 -22.55 -3.07 1.99
CA ARG A 414 -22.64 -1.69 1.51
C ARG A 414 -21.72 -0.79 2.31
N GLN A 415 -20.57 -0.46 1.73
CA GLN A 415 -19.62 0.47 2.31
C GLN A 415 -19.00 1.28 1.19
N CYS A 416 -18.91 2.60 1.39
CA CYS A 416 -18.08 3.45 0.56
C CYS A 416 -17.25 4.44 1.37
N MET A 417 -16.15 4.86 0.75
CA MET A 417 -15.32 5.96 1.20
C MET A 417 -15.40 7.10 0.19
N ILE A 418 -15.59 8.31 0.67
CA ILE A 418 -15.60 9.53 -0.13
C ILE A 418 -14.30 10.24 0.16
N GLU A 419 -13.44 10.41 -0.83
CA GLU A 419 -12.09 10.94 -0.67
C GLU A 419 -12.04 12.39 -1.16
N VAL A 420 -11.63 13.30 -0.27
CA VAL A 420 -11.53 14.73 -0.57
C VAL A 420 -10.10 15.16 -0.31
N VAL A 421 -9.32 15.42 -1.37
CA VAL A 421 -8.07 16.15 -1.21
C VAL A 421 -8.39 17.58 -0.84
N LEU A 422 -7.87 18.09 0.26
CA LEU A 422 -8.06 19.47 0.68
C LEU A 422 -6.82 20.27 0.29
N ILE A 423 -7.04 21.32 -0.49
CA ILE A 423 -6.02 22.21 -1.05
C ILE A 423 -6.32 23.62 -0.57
N GLU A 424 -5.29 24.27 -0.02
CA GLU A 424 -5.39 25.60 0.58
C GLU A 424 -5.97 26.63 -0.39
N GLY A 425 -7.05 27.29 0.02
CA GLY A 425 -7.70 28.36 -0.73
C GLY A 425 -8.44 27.89 -1.99
N VAL A 426 -8.51 26.58 -2.26
CA VAL A 426 -9.15 26.02 -3.46
C VAL A 426 -10.47 25.33 -3.12
N ASN A 427 -10.47 24.44 -2.13
CA ASN A 427 -11.63 23.63 -1.75
C ASN A 427 -11.68 23.30 -0.24
N ASP A 428 -11.07 24.16 0.59
CA ASP A 428 -10.89 23.99 2.03
C ASP A 428 -11.57 25.11 2.85
N ARG A 429 -12.52 25.85 2.27
CA ARG A 429 -13.28 26.92 2.94
C ARG A 429 -14.51 26.33 3.65
N ALA A 430 -15.12 27.13 4.52
CA ALA A 430 -16.33 26.71 5.22
C ALA A 430 -17.48 26.44 4.23
N GLU A 431 -17.60 27.27 3.19
CA GLU A 431 -18.61 27.13 2.15
C GLU A 431 -18.42 25.84 1.35
N ASP A 432 -17.16 25.42 1.11
CA ASP A 432 -16.84 24.16 0.44
C ASP A 432 -17.29 22.95 1.27
N ALA A 433 -17.11 23.02 2.59
CA ALA A 433 -17.53 21.98 3.52
C ALA A 433 -19.06 21.84 3.59
N GLU A 434 -19.77 22.96 3.66
CA GLU A 434 -21.24 22.98 3.66
C GLU A 434 -21.80 22.50 2.30
N ALA A 435 -21.18 22.89 1.19
CA ALA A 435 -21.54 22.40 -0.14
C ALA A 435 -21.33 20.88 -0.26
N MET A 436 -20.22 20.35 0.26
CA MET A 436 -19.97 18.90 0.29
C MET A 436 -20.98 18.17 1.19
N LEU A 437 -21.36 18.74 2.33
CA LEU A 437 -22.40 18.16 3.19
C LEU A 437 -23.74 18.07 2.44
N ALA A 438 -24.18 19.19 1.85
CA ALA A 438 -25.42 19.25 1.06
C ALA A 438 -25.39 18.29 -0.13
N PHE A 439 -24.23 18.16 -0.78
CA PHE A 439 -24.04 17.23 -1.88
C PHE A 439 -24.15 15.76 -1.45
N LEU A 440 -23.60 15.39 -0.30
CA LEU A 440 -23.59 14.00 0.17
C LEU A 440 -24.88 13.58 0.88
N GLU A 441 -25.67 14.53 1.39
CA GLU A 441 -26.92 14.25 2.11
C GLU A 441 -27.86 13.31 1.35
N PRO A 442 -28.18 13.51 0.05
CA PRO A 442 -29.14 12.65 -0.61
C PRO A 442 -28.58 11.25 -0.92
N LEU A 443 -27.24 11.10 -1.01
CA LEU A 443 -26.59 9.79 -1.06
C LEU A 443 -26.81 9.05 0.26
N VAL A 444 -26.41 9.68 1.38
CA VAL A 444 -26.50 9.09 2.73
C VAL A 444 -27.94 8.74 3.09
N SER A 445 -28.87 9.66 2.84
CA SER A 445 -30.31 9.50 3.11
C SER A 445 -30.95 8.36 2.31
N ALA A 446 -30.52 8.15 1.06
CA ALA A 446 -31.02 7.06 0.22
C ALA A 446 -30.33 5.71 0.51
N THR A 447 -29.17 5.70 1.17
CA THR A 447 -28.41 4.50 1.50
C THR A 447 -28.26 4.27 3.01
N ARG A 448 -29.35 4.34 3.78
CA ARG A 448 -29.31 4.23 5.26
C ARG A 448 -28.64 2.98 5.84
N HIS A 449 -28.55 1.90 5.07
CA HIS A 449 -27.85 0.66 5.46
C HIS A 449 -26.41 0.59 4.94
N ALA A 450 -25.94 1.61 4.23
CA ALA A 450 -24.56 1.70 3.76
C ALA A 450 -23.72 2.48 4.76
N LYS A 451 -22.50 2.00 5.00
CA LYS A 451 -21.49 2.74 5.74
C LYS A 451 -20.80 3.71 4.77
N VAL A 452 -21.24 4.97 4.76
CA VAL A 452 -20.61 6.06 4.03
C VAL A 452 -19.64 6.79 4.96
N MET A 453 -18.38 6.89 4.57
CA MET A 453 -17.34 7.59 5.33
C MET A 453 -16.68 8.64 4.45
N VAL A 454 -16.31 9.78 5.01
CA VAL A 454 -15.50 10.79 4.34
C VAL A 454 -14.07 10.75 4.85
N ASP A 455 -13.12 10.64 3.93
CA ASP A 455 -11.69 10.70 4.16
C ASP A 455 -11.14 12.03 3.63
N LEU A 456 -10.80 12.94 4.54
CA LEU A 456 -10.18 14.22 4.23
C LEU A 456 -8.68 14.02 4.13
N ILE A 457 -8.10 14.33 2.96
CA ILE A 457 -6.69 14.12 2.65
C ILE A 457 -6.04 15.50 2.52
N PRO A 458 -5.35 16.02 3.54
CA PRO A 458 -4.56 17.24 3.38
C PRO A 458 -3.57 17.06 2.24
N TYR A 459 -3.54 17.99 1.30
CA TYR A 459 -2.71 17.91 0.11
C TYR A 459 -1.23 17.63 0.46
N ASN A 460 -0.63 16.65 -0.23
CA ASN A 460 0.80 16.38 -0.18
C ASN A 460 1.42 17.05 -1.41
N ALA A 461 2.50 17.80 -1.20
CA ALA A 461 3.14 18.52 -2.29
C ALA A 461 3.71 17.56 -3.34
N VAL A 462 3.64 17.96 -4.60
CA VAL A 462 4.27 17.28 -5.73
C VAL A 462 5.04 18.30 -6.54
N ASP A 463 6.20 17.92 -7.06
CA ASP A 463 7.22 18.81 -7.67
C ASP A 463 6.73 19.77 -8.76
N HIS A 464 5.57 19.50 -9.35
CA HIS A 464 5.09 20.19 -10.54
C HIS A 464 3.81 21.00 -10.31
N ALA A 465 3.26 20.96 -9.11
CA ALA A 465 2.01 21.64 -8.74
C ALA A 465 2.26 22.70 -7.66
N ASP A 466 3.21 23.59 -7.94
CA ASP A 466 3.62 24.71 -7.08
C ASP A 466 2.47 25.67 -6.72
N ALA A 467 1.41 25.65 -7.53
CA ALA A 467 0.20 26.44 -7.30
C ALA A 467 -0.68 25.90 -6.16
N PHE A 468 -0.46 24.67 -5.71
CA PHE A 468 -1.23 24.05 -4.64
C PHE A 468 -0.44 23.98 -3.34
N ARG A 469 -1.12 24.25 -2.24
CA ARG A 469 -0.54 24.22 -0.89
C ARG A 469 -1.38 23.39 0.05
N LYS A 470 -0.72 22.84 1.06
CA LYS A 470 -1.36 22.09 2.13
C LYS A 470 -2.17 23.06 3.00
N PRO A 471 -3.46 22.79 3.26
CA PRO A 471 -4.27 23.64 4.13
C PRO A 471 -3.77 23.60 5.57
N SER A 472 -4.11 24.64 6.35
CA SER A 472 -3.84 24.65 7.78
C SER A 472 -4.63 23.56 8.51
N PHE A 473 -4.13 23.12 9.66
CA PHE A 473 -4.80 22.10 10.46
C PHE A 473 -6.19 22.56 10.91
N GLU A 474 -6.34 23.84 11.24
CA GLU A 474 -7.61 24.46 11.63
C GLU A 474 -8.64 24.32 10.51
N ARG A 475 -8.28 24.65 9.25
CA ARG A 475 -9.20 24.54 8.12
C ARG A 475 -9.66 23.10 7.87
N VAL A 476 -8.73 22.15 7.92
CA VAL A 476 -9.06 20.72 7.78
C VAL A 476 -9.99 20.27 8.90
N ARG A 477 -9.71 20.69 10.13
CA ARG A 477 -10.52 20.37 11.31
C ARG A 477 -11.91 21.01 11.19
N ASP A 478 -12.02 22.25 10.76
CA ASP A 478 -13.30 22.95 10.65
C ASP A 478 -14.17 22.31 9.55
N TYR A 479 -13.58 21.94 8.41
CA TYR A 479 -14.24 21.13 7.38
C TYR A 479 -14.75 19.80 7.95
N GLN A 480 -13.92 19.10 8.73
CA GLN A 480 -14.33 17.87 9.40
C GLN A 480 -15.51 18.10 10.36
N HIS A 481 -15.51 19.21 11.10
CA HIS A 481 -16.58 19.53 12.06
C HIS A 481 -17.91 19.76 11.36
N VAL A 482 -17.92 20.44 10.20
CA VAL A 482 -19.13 20.62 9.39
C VAL A 482 -19.74 19.27 9.01
N LEU A 483 -18.95 18.38 8.40
CA LEU A 483 -19.44 17.06 7.98
C LEU A 483 -19.90 16.19 9.16
N LYS A 484 -19.16 16.22 10.28
CA LYS A 484 -19.54 15.46 11.49
C LYS A 484 -20.84 15.97 12.11
N ARG A 485 -21.05 17.30 12.18
CA ARG A 485 -22.31 17.88 12.67
C ARG A 485 -23.49 17.52 11.78
N GLY A 486 -23.25 17.38 10.47
CA GLY A 486 -24.20 16.84 9.50
C GLY A 486 -24.43 15.31 9.58
N GLY A 487 -23.84 14.63 10.56
CA GLY A 487 -24.04 13.19 10.78
C GLY A 487 -23.18 12.27 9.91
N ILE A 488 -22.23 12.81 9.14
CA ILE A 488 -21.36 12.02 8.26
C ILE A 488 -20.07 11.65 9.00
N PHE A 489 -19.79 10.35 9.10
CA PHE A 489 -18.55 9.87 9.71
C PHE A 489 -17.35 10.34 8.88
N THR A 490 -16.55 11.24 9.45
CA THR A 490 -15.45 11.91 8.76
C THR A 490 -14.15 11.76 9.54
N PHE A 491 -13.07 11.40 8.86
CA PHE A 491 -11.72 11.33 9.43
C PHE A 491 -10.73 12.08 8.54
N VAL A 492 -9.58 12.43 9.13
CA VAL A 492 -8.48 13.07 8.40
C VAL A 492 -7.40 12.01 8.18
N ARG A 493 -7.01 11.80 6.93
CA ARG A 493 -5.90 10.90 6.57
C ARG A 493 -4.60 11.46 7.14
N THR A 494 -3.92 10.65 7.95
CA THR A 494 -2.56 10.94 8.36
C THR A 494 -1.65 10.82 7.14
N THR A 495 -0.89 11.87 6.81
CA THR A 495 0.16 11.82 5.80
C THR A 495 1.17 10.73 6.18
N ARG A 496 1.51 9.85 5.23
CA ARG A 496 2.46 8.75 5.42
C ARG A 496 3.42 8.66 4.23
N GLY A 497 4.70 8.49 4.50
CA GLY A 497 5.76 8.31 3.51
C GLY A 497 6.08 9.52 2.63
N ASP A 498 5.76 10.72 3.08
CA ASP A 498 5.97 11.99 2.35
C ASP A 498 7.45 12.25 2.05
N ASP A 499 8.35 11.90 2.98
CA ASP A 499 9.80 12.03 2.85
C ASP A 499 10.43 11.05 1.86
N GLY A 500 9.65 10.14 1.28
CA GLY A 500 10.10 9.19 0.25
C GLY A 500 9.25 9.17 -1.00
N ASP A 501 8.52 10.27 -1.28
CA ASP A 501 7.58 10.38 -2.41
C ASP A 501 6.63 9.18 -2.48
N ALA A 502 6.09 8.78 -1.33
CA ALA A 502 5.23 7.60 -1.17
C ALA A 502 3.84 7.95 -0.63
N ALA A 503 3.56 9.24 -0.38
CA ALA A 503 2.24 9.68 0.01
C ALA A 503 1.27 9.67 -1.18
N CYS A 504 -0.04 9.73 -0.89
CA CYS A 504 -1.07 9.77 -1.92
C CYS A 504 -0.83 10.94 -2.89
N GLY A 505 -0.74 10.62 -4.18
CA GLY A 505 -0.52 11.59 -5.26
C GLY A 505 0.94 11.79 -5.68
N GLN A 506 1.93 11.26 -4.95
CA GLN A 506 3.36 11.48 -5.23
C GLN A 506 4.01 10.43 -6.14
N LEU A 507 3.32 9.33 -6.43
CA LEU A 507 3.92 8.23 -7.17
C LEU A 507 4.27 8.64 -8.61
N ALA A 508 5.55 8.56 -8.95
CA ALA A 508 6.08 8.93 -10.25
C ALA A 508 7.41 8.19 -10.50
N THR A 509 7.44 7.35 -11.53
CA THR A 509 8.67 6.65 -11.89
C THR A 509 9.65 7.60 -12.59
N LYS A 510 10.84 7.80 -12.00
CA LYS A 510 11.84 8.80 -12.42
C LYS A 510 12.23 8.73 -13.90
N LYS A 511 12.27 7.53 -14.50
CA LYS A 511 12.57 7.34 -15.93
C LYS A 511 11.45 7.83 -16.86
N MET A 512 10.20 7.83 -16.39
CA MET A 512 9.04 8.20 -17.20
C MET A 512 8.73 9.69 -17.16
N GLY A 513 9.04 10.36 -16.05
CA GLY A 513 8.86 11.81 -15.91
C GLY A 513 9.59 12.62 -16.99
N ALA A 514 10.82 12.21 -17.34
CA ALA A 514 11.62 12.89 -18.37
C ALA A 514 11.05 12.71 -19.80
N ALA A 515 10.58 11.51 -20.15
CA ALA A 515 10.03 11.22 -21.47
C ALA A 515 8.66 11.90 -21.68
N ALA A 516 7.79 11.87 -20.66
CA ALA A 516 6.48 12.54 -20.70
C ALA A 516 6.61 14.08 -20.66
N ALA A 517 7.59 14.62 -19.92
CA ALA A 517 7.89 16.04 -19.92
C ALA A 517 8.43 16.51 -21.28
N GLY A 518 9.29 15.73 -21.93
CA GLY A 518 9.80 16.01 -23.28
C GLY A 518 8.68 16.07 -24.33
N ALA A 519 7.78 15.08 -24.34
CA ALA A 519 6.66 15.05 -25.28
C ALA A 519 5.67 16.22 -25.10
N ARG A 520 5.44 16.67 -23.86
CA ARG A 520 4.57 17.83 -23.58
C ARG A 520 5.24 19.17 -23.85
N ARG A 521 6.56 19.28 -23.68
CA ARG A 521 7.32 20.49 -24.04
C ARG A 521 7.23 20.73 -25.55
N ALA A 522 7.40 19.67 -26.34
CA ALA A 522 7.18 19.70 -27.79
C ALA A 522 5.73 20.10 -28.14
N ALA A 523 4.73 19.48 -27.53
CA ALA A 523 3.32 19.82 -27.80
C ALA A 523 2.92 21.24 -27.35
N ALA A 524 3.51 21.78 -26.27
CA ALA A 524 3.28 23.14 -25.81
C ALA A 524 4.03 24.19 -26.66
N GLU A 525 5.17 23.82 -27.24
CA GLU A 525 5.87 24.63 -28.24
C GLU A 525 5.11 24.65 -29.57
N ASP A 526 4.58 23.52 -30.02
CA ASP A 526 3.73 23.43 -31.22
C ASP A 526 2.43 24.25 -31.04
N ALA A 527 1.79 24.19 -29.86
CA ALA A 527 0.60 24.99 -29.55
C ALA A 527 0.90 26.51 -29.50
N LYS A 528 2.12 26.92 -29.15
CA LYS A 528 2.57 28.32 -29.24
C LYS A 528 2.87 28.76 -30.67
N GLN A 529 3.32 27.86 -31.54
CA GLN A 529 3.59 28.16 -32.95
C GLN A 529 2.32 28.21 -33.81
N LEU A 530 1.25 27.52 -33.40
CA LEU A 530 -0.08 27.60 -34.04
C LEU A 530 -0.95 28.77 -33.57
N ALA A 531 -0.51 29.57 -32.59
CA ALA A 531 -1.21 30.78 -32.19
C ALA A 531 -0.92 31.92 -33.19
N VAL A 532 -1.84 32.11 -34.15
CA VAL A 532 -1.83 33.25 -35.07
C VAL A 532 -1.88 34.56 -34.27
N PRO A 533 -1.02 35.55 -34.52
CA PRO A 533 -1.08 36.82 -33.81
C PRO A 533 -2.38 37.55 -34.16
N ALA A 534 -3.11 37.98 -33.13
CA ALA A 534 -4.34 38.76 -33.28
C ALA A 534 -4.07 40.03 -34.10
N ARG A 535 -4.87 40.25 -35.15
CA ARG A 535 -4.88 41.50 -35.90
C ARG A 535 -5.38 42.62 -35.00
N ALA A 536 -4.61 43.71 -34.96
CA ALA A 536 -4.96 44.94 -34.27
C ALA A 536 -6.02 45.74 -35.03
N ASP A 537 -6.94 46.32 -34.25
CA ASP A 537 -7.76 47.52 -34.47
C ASP A 537 -8.56 47.69 -35.78
N GLU A 538 -9.88 47.53 -35.65
CA GLU A 538 -10.87 48.30 -36.43
C GLU A 538 -11.77 49.07 -35.46
N GLN A 539 -11.64 50.40 -35.47
CA GLN A 539 -12.56 51.33 -34.80
C GLN A 539 -13.89 51.42 -35.59
N PRO A 540 -15.05 51.53 -34.92
CA PRO A 540 -16.33 51.67 -35.61
C PRO A 540 -16.54 53.12 -36.12
N PRO A 541 -17.13 53.32 -37.31
CA PRO A 541 -17.44 54.66 -37.81
C PRO A 541 -18.71 55.23 -37.15
N ALA A 542 -18.74 56.57 -37.08
CA ALA A 542 -19.78 57.40 -36.50
C ALA A 542 -21.09 57.46 -37.30
#